data_AF-A0A0V0ZP09-F1
#
_entry.id   AF-A0A0V0ZP09-F1
#
_cell.length_a   1.000
_cell.length_b   1.000
_cell.length_c   1.000
_cell.angle_alpha   90.00
_cell.angle_beta   90.00
_cell.angle_gamma   90.00
#
_symmetry.space_group_name_H-M   'P 1'
#
loop_
_entity.id
_entity.type
_entity.pdbx_description
1 polymer ?
#
loop_
_entity_poly.entity_id
_entity_poly.type
_entity_poly.pdbx_seq_one_letter_code
_entity_poly.pdbx_strand_id
1 'polypeptide(L)'
;MIPGPTRYALNRITDIASSFALFVPTTSENVILEMTNLKGRSCCPETWKPLDVTDLRAYIGLLILTGVYRSRGEATKSLWNAENGRAIFPAVMSLKQFHLISRMIRFDDHSSRASRRSKDKLAAVRVIWDTWVKNLPKMYNPSENVTVDERLYPFKGRLPQCGLKPRGSHF
;
A
#
# COMPACT_ATOMS: atom_id res chain seq x y z
N MET A 1 31.05 7.93 -3.70
CA MET A 1 29.97 7.43 -2.81
C MET A 1 30.01 5.92 -2.87
N ILE A 2 30.03 5.21 -1.74
CA ILE A 2 30.11 3.73 -1.74
C ILE A 2 28.71 3.18 -2.09
N PRO A 3 28.58 2.30 -3.10
CA PRO A 3 27.30 1.65 -3.41
C PRO A 3 26.81 0.81 -2.23
N GLY A 4 25.49 0.79 -2.01
CA GLY A 4 24.88 0.07 -0.90
C GLY A 4 23.95 0.94 -0.04
N PRO A 5 23.43 0.38 1.07
CA PRO A 5 22.63 1.12 2.02
C PRO A 5 23.36 2.36 2.52
N THR A 6 22.67 3.50 2.56
CA THR A 6 23.30 4.73 3.04
C THR A 6 23.54 4.66 4.56
N ARG A 7 24.41 5.55 5.07
CA ARG A 7 24.55 5.73 6.53
C ARG A 7 23.23 6.13 7.20
N TYR A 8 22.36 6.84 6.49
CA TYR A 8 21.03 7.19 6.98
C TYR A 8 20.17 5.94 7.25
N ALA A 9 20.21 4.96 6.33
CA ALA A 9 19.48 3.71 6.45
C ALA A 9 20.09 2.80 7.51
N LEU A 10 21.41 2.58 7.47
CA LEU A 10 22.11 1.70 8.41
C LEU A 10 21.89 2.12 9.88
N ASN A 11 21.86 3.42 10.16
CA ASN A 11 21.63 3.93 11.51
C ASN A 11 20.19 3.73 12.03
N ARG A 12 19.25 3.30 11.18
CA ARG A 12 17.83 3.14 11.51
C ARG A 12 17.32 1.71 11.40
N ILE A 13 18.12 0.81 10.82
CA ILE A 13 17.77 -0.60 10.67
C ILE A 13 18.33 -1.35 11.87
N THR A 14 17.44 -1.86 12.71
CA THR A 14 17.77 -2.74 13.85
C THR A 14 17.27 -4.16 13.63
N ASP A 15 16.29 -4.33 12.76
CA ASP A 15 15.60 -5.58 12.47
C ASP A 15 14.90 -5.51 11.10
N ILE A 16 14.21 -6.58 10.73
CA ILE A 16 13.48 -6.67 9.46
C ILE A 16 12.34 -5.64 9.40
N ALA A 17 11.61 -5.40 10.48
CA ALA A 17 10.46 -4.49 10.50
C ALA A 17 10.88 -3.02 10.30
N SER A 18 11.93 -2.58 11.00
CA SER A 18 12.53 -1.27 10.86
C SER A 18 13.09 -1.04 9.45
N SER A 19 13.63 -2.07 8.79
CA SER A 19 14.03 -1.98 7.38
C SER A 19 12.85 -1.70 6.45
N PHE A 20 11.69 -2.32 6.68
CA PHE A 20 10.48 -2.08 5.88
C PHE A 20 9.90 -0.68 6.16
N ALA A 21 9.91 -0.25 7.43
CA ALA A 21 9.39 1.05 7.86
C ALA A 21 10.12 2.24 7.20
N LEU A 22 11.35 2.04 6.71
CA LEU A 22 12.06 3.06 5.93
C LEU A 22 11.37 3.38 4.59
N PHE A 23 10.70 2.40 3.99
CA PHE A 23 9.97 2.55 2.72
C PHE A 23 8.52 2.98 2.93
N VAL A 24 7.95 2.76 4.12
CA VAL A 24 6.63 3.25 4.51
C VAL A 24 6.78 4.08 5.78
N PRO A 25 7.24 5.34 5.66
CA PRO A 25 7.47 6.19 6.82
C PRO A 25 6.18 6.40 7.61
N THR A 26 6.31 6.66 8.91
CA THR A 26 5.17 6.96 9.80
C THR A 26 4.31 8.12 9.29
N THR A 27 4.89 9.09 8.59
CA THR A 27 4.12 10.18 7.96
C THR A 27 3.14 9.65 6.91
N SER A 28 3.55 8.66 6.11
CA SER A 28 2.69 8.02 5.12
C SER A 28 1.64 7.12 5.79
N GLU A 29 2.04 6.35 6.82
CA GLU A 29 1.08 5.55 7.62
C GLU A 29 0.00 6.44 8.23
N ASN A 30 0.37 7.57 8.83
CA ASN A 30 -0.56 8.50 9.46
C ASN A 30 -1.55 9.09 8.45
N VAL A 31 -1.07 9.49 7.26
CA VAL A 31 -1.96 9.98 6.20
C VAL A 31 -2.95 8.90 5.78
N ILE A 32 -2.49 7.66 5.59
CA ILE A 32 -3.38 6.55 5.23
C ILE A 32 -4.42 6.32 6.32
N LEU A 33 -3.98 6.28 7.58
CA LEU A 33 -4.84 6.05 8.74
C LEU A 33 -5.92 7.13 8.87
N GLU A 34 -5.50 8.40 8.84
CA GLU A 34 -6.38 9.55 9.01
C GLU A 34 -7.43 9.61 7.88
N MET A 35 -6.99 9.49 6.62
CA MET A 35 -7.88 9.59 5.46
C MET A 35 -8.82 8.40 5.36
N THR A 36 -8.37 7.21 5.74
CA THR A 36 -9.20 6.00 5.81
C THR A 36 -10.28 6.15 6.88
N ASN A 37 -9.91 6.62 8.06
CA ASN A 37 -10.84 6.88 9.16
C ASN A 37 -11.86 7.97 8.81
N LEU A 38 -11.44 9.04 8.15
CA LEU A 38 -12.34 10.09 7.66
C LEU A 38 -13.37 9.51 6.69
N LYS A 39 -12.93 8.66 5.75
CA LYS A 39 -13.84 8.01 4.80
C LYS A 39 -14.79 7.02 5.49
N GLY A 40 -14.28 6.22 6.41
CA GLY A 40 -15.06 5.24 7.14
C GLY A 40 -16.18 5.87 7.96
N ARG A 41 -15.87 6.93 8.72
CA ARG A 41 -16.88 7.71 9.46
C ARG A 41 -17.96 8.31 8.56
N SER A 42 -17.58 8.80 7.38
CA SER A 42 -18.53 9.40 6.43
C SER A 42 -19.44 8.37 5.76
N CYS A 43 -18.95 7.17 5.45
CA CYS A 43 -19.72 6.18 4.71
C CYS A 43 -20.56 5.23 5.57
N CYS A 44 -20.08 4.90 6.77
CA CYS A 44 -20.67 3.84 7.59
C CYS A 44 -20.60 4.21 9.09
N PRO A 45 -21.17 5.34 9.54
CA PRO A 45 -20.96 5.84 10.90
C PRO A 45 -21.35 4.84 12.00
N GLU A 46 -22.41 4.06 11.79
CA GLU A 46 -22.93 3.09 12.77
C GLU A 46 -22.04 1.84 12.93
N THR A 47 -21.27 1.49 11.90
CA THR A 47 -20.47 0.24 11.88
C THR A 47 -18.97 0.48 11.86
N TRP A 48 -18.54 1.71 11.61
CA TRP A 48 -17.13 2.07 11.53
C TRP A 48 -16.54 2.24 12.92
N LYS A 49 -15.63 1.34 13.27
CA LYS A 49 -14.71 1.54 14.37
C LYS A 49 -13.46 2.23 13.83
N PRO A 50 -13.03 3.37 14.42
CA PRO A 50 -11.78 4.00 14.01
C PRO A 50 -10.64 3.01 14.05
N LEU A 51 -9.93 2.90 12.93
CA LEU A 51 -8.70 2.12 12.84
C LEU A 51 -7.60 2.83 13.63
N ASP A 52 -6.75 2.04 14.28
CA ASP A 52 -5.47 2.51 14.79
C ASP A 52 -4.30 2.04 13.90
N VAL A 53 -3.07 2.38 14.32
CA VAL A 53 -1.86 1.99 13.60
C VAL A 53 -1.68 0.46 13.58
N THR A 54 -2.12 -0.23 14.64
CA THR A 54 -2.05 -1.69 14.74
C THR A 54 -2.97 -2.35 13.72
N ASP A 55 -4.21 -1.87 13.59
CA ASP A 55 -5.17 -2.36 12.59
C ASP A 55 -4.64 -2.18 11.17
N LEU A 56 -4.09 -1.00 10.88
CA LEU A 56 -3.52 -0.69 9.57
C LEU A 56 -2.32 -1.59 9.25
N ARG A 57 -1.42 -1.80 10.22
CA ARG A 57 -0.26 -2.68 10.05
C ARG A 57 -0.67 -4.14 9.93
N ALA A 58 -1.68 -4.59 10.68
CA ALA A 58 -2.25 -5.92 10.55
C ALA A 58 -2.83 -6.14 9.15
N TYR A 59 -3.55 -5.14 8.62
CA TYR A 59 -4.09 -5.17 7.26
C TYR A 59 -2.98 -5.26 6.21
N ILE A 60 -1.95 -4.41 6.30
CA ILE A 60 -0.79 -4.43 5.40
C ILE A 60 -0.03 -5.75 5.51
N GLY A 61 0.13 -6.28 6.73
CA GLY A 61 0.77 -7.57 6.99
C GLY A 61 0.05 -8.72 6.28
N LEU A 62 -1.29 -8.74 6.32
CA LEU A 62 -2.07 -9.72 5.56
C LEU A 62 -1.89 -9.55 4.05
N LEU A 63 -1.82 -8.33 3.52
CA LEU A 63 -1.53 -8.11 2.10
C LEU A 63 -0.16 -8.65 1.70
N ILE A 64 0.88 -8.39 2.49
CA ILE A 64 2.23 -8.95 2.28
C ILE A 64 2.16 -10.48 2.28
N LEU A 65 1.44 -11.06 3.24
CA LEU A 65 1.31 -12.50 3.39
C LEU A 65 0.54 -13.14 2.23
N THR A 66 -0.49 -12.50 1.67
CA THR A 66 -1.12 -12.98 0.43
C THR A 66 -0.15 -13.06 -0.74
N GLY A 67 0.81 -12.12 -0.81
CA GLY A 67 1.89 -12.13 -1.79
C GLY A 67 2.85 -13.31 -1.59
N VAL A 68 3.26 -13.56 -0.33
CA VAL A 68 4.11 -14.72 0.04
C VAL A 68 3.45 -16.04 -0.38
N TYR A 69 2.14 -16.16 -0.16
CA TYR A 69 1.40 -17.35 -0.53
C TYR A 69 1.05 -17.45 -2.02
N ARG A 70 1.43 -16.47 -2.84
CA ARG A 70 1.13 -16.41 -4.27
C ARG A 70 -0.38 -16.54 -4.56
N SER A 71 -1.22 -16.08 -3.64
CA SER A 71 -2.69 -16.19 -3.69
C SER A 71 -3.34 -15.23 -4.69
N ARG A 72 -2.65 -14.91 -5.78
CA ARG A 72 -3.16 -14.03 -6.83
C ARG A 72 -4.34 -14.71 -7.53
N GLY A 73 -5.51 -14.08 -7.47
CA GLY A 73 -6.74 -14.62 -8.07
C GLY A 73 -7.48 -15.60 -7.17
N GLU A 74 -6.95 -15.91 -5.99
CA GLU A 74 -7.66 -16.68 -4.98
C GLU A 74 -8.78 -15.85 -4.34
N ALA A 75 -9.93 -16.47 -4.11
CA ALA A 75 -10.99 -15.82 -3.37
C ALA A 75 -10.55 -15.57 -1.92
N THR A 76 -10.73 -14.34 -1.44
CA THR A 76 -10.49 -13.98 -0.02
C THR A 76 -11.26 -14.89 0.95
N LYS A 77 -12.46 -15.36 0.57
CA LYS A 77 -13.21 -16.36 1.35
C LYS A 77 -12.45 -17.67 1.57
N SER A 78 -11.68 -18.13 0.58
CA SER A 78 -10.88 -19.35 0.68
C SER A 78 -9.74 -19.17 1.69
N LEU A 79 -9.06 -18.02 1.63
CA LEU A 79 -7.99 -17.68 2.59
C LEU A 79 -8.48 -17.66 4.05
N TRP A 80 -9.73 -17.25 4.27
CA TRP A 80 -10.37 -17.18 5.59
C TRP A 80 -11.20 -18.42 5.96
N ASN A 81 -11.19 -19.48 5.15
CA ASN A 81 -11.95 -20.68 5.44
C ASN A 81 -11.39 -21.42 6.68
N ALA A 82 -12.27 -21.99 7.50
CA ALA A 82 -11.88 -22.64 8.75
C ALA A 82 -11.16 -23.98 8.57
N GLU A 83 -11.48 -24.72 7.50
CA GLU A 83 -10.95 -26.07 7.25
C GLU A 83 -9.77 -26.05 6.30
N ASN A 84 -9.90 -25.33 5.18
CA ASN A 84 -8.91 -25.32 4.10
C ASN A 84 -8.22 -23.97 3.89
N GLY A 85 -8.54 -22.98 4.72
CA GLY A 85 -7.93 -21.67 4.68
C GLY A 85 -6.62 -21.62 5.46
N ARG A 86 -6.22 -20.40 5.80
CA ARG A 86 -4.93 -20.12 6.46
C ARG A 86 -5.22 -19.54 7.83
N ALA A 87 -5.01 -20.32 8.88
CA ALA A 87 -5.40 -19.97 10.26
C ALA A 87 -4.95 -18.57 10.73
N ILE A 88 -3.81 -18.09 10.23
CA ILE A 88 -3.29 -16.74 10.52
C ILE A 88 -4.23 -15.61 10.05
N PHE A 89 -4.97 -15.79 8.96
CA PHE A 89 -5.86 -14.75 8.43
C PHE A 89 -7.03 -14.43 9.37
N PRO A 90 -7.88 -15.40 9.75
CA PRO A 90 -8.95 -15.16 10.73
C PRO A 90 -8.41 -14.85 12.12
N ALA A 91 -7.20 -15.34 12.48
CA ALA A 91 -6.56 -14.99 13.76
C ALA A 91 -6.15 -13.52 13.85
N VAL A 92 -5.73 -12.90 12.73
CA VAL A 92 -5.33 -11.49 12.68
C VAL A 92 -6.54 -10.56 12.59
N MET A 93 -7.47 -10.83 11.67
CA MET A 93 -8.73 -10.06 11.58
C MET A 93 -9.82 -10.85 10.87
N SER A 94 -11.08 -10.54 11.17
CA SER A 94 -12.20 -11.16 10.46
C SER A 94 -12.23 -10.78 8.97
N LEU A 95 -12.76 -11.67 8.12
CA LEU A 95 -12.97 -11.39 6.70
C LEU A 95 -13.83 -10.14 6.47
N LYS A 96 -14.84 -9.92 7.33
CA LYS A 96 -15.71 -8.73 7.29
C LYS A 96 -14.90 -7.45 7.51
N GLN A 97 -14.01 -7.43 8.51
CA GLN A 97 -13.11 -6.31 8.77
C GLN A 97 -12.15 -6.08 7.60
N PHE A 98 -11.50 -7.13 7.09
CA PHE A 98 -10.59 -7.02 5.94
C PHE A 98 -11.28 -6.38 4.71
N HIS A 99 -12.51 -6.79 4.41
CA HIS A 99 -13.30 -6.20 3.33
C HIS A 99 -13.73 -4.76 3.61
N LEU A 100 -14.09 -4.45 4.85
CA LEU A 100 -14.45 -3.10 5.26
C LEU A 100 -13.26 -2.14 5.08
N ILE A 101 -12.08 -2.50 5.58
CA ILE A 101 -10.85 -1.72 5.44
C ILE A 101 -10.50 -1.56 3.95
N SER A 102 -10.52 -2.65 3.18
CA SER A 102 -10.21 -2.62 1.74
C SER A 102 -11.10 -1.65 0.95
N ARG A 103 -12.35 -1.46 1.36
CA ARG A 103 -13.28 -0.50 0.73
C ARG A 103 -13.01 0.94 1.16
N MET A 104 -12.59 1.14 2.40
CA MET A 104 -12.43 2.46 3.01
C MET A 104 -11.02 3.04 2.88
N ILE A 105 -10.01 2.23 2.54
CA ILE A 105 -8.62 2.68 2.43
C ILE A 105 -8.49 3.93 1.52
N ARG A 106 -7.90 5.01 2.04
CA ARG A 106 -7.65 6.26 1.29
C ARG A 106 -6.23 6.75 1.54
N PHE A 107 -5.66 7.43 0.55
CA PHE A 107 -4.28 7.95 0.56
C PHE A 107 -4.22 9.49 0.48
N ASP A 108 -5.37 10.15 0.40
CA ASP A 108 -5.52 11.60 0.36
C ASP A 108 -6.90 12.00 0.90
N ASP A 109 -7.05 13.29 1.19
CA ASP A 109 -8.34 13.87 1.54
C ASP A 109 -9.27 13.88 0.32
N HIS A 110 -10.38 13.16 0.46
CA HIS A 110 -11.36 13.03 -0.60
C HIS A 110 -12.08 14.35 -0.92
N SER A 111 -12.27 15.22 0.07
CA SER A 111 -13.04 16.46 -0.09
C SER A 111 -12.35 17.47 -1.00
N SER A 112 -11.02 17.62 -0.87
CA SER A 112 -10.22 18.48 -1.73
C SER A 112 -9.85 17.85 -3.09
N ARG A 113 -10.04 16.53 -3.27
CA ARG A 113 -9.53 15.78 -4.43
C ARG A 113 -10.09 16.26 -5.76
N ALA A 114 -11.35 16.67 -5.82
CA ALA A 114 -12.00 17.09 -7.08
C ALA A 114 -11.24 18.25 -7.74
N SER A 115 -10.85 19.25 -6.94
CA SER A 115 -10.07 20.40 -7.42
C SER A 115 -8.69 19.99 -7.96
N ARG A 116 -7.99 19.12 -7.23
CA ARG A 116 -6.63 18.63 -7.58
C ARG A 116 -6.64 17.74 -8.81
N ARG A 117 -7.68 16.91 -8.98
CA ARG A 117 -7.79 15.95 -10.10
C ARG A 117 -7.80 16.61 -11.47
N SER A 118 -8.27 17.86 -11.56
CA SER A 118 -8.24 18.64 -12.80
C SER A 118 -6.81 18.90 -13.31
N LYS A 119 -5.85 19.02 -12.38
CA LYS A 119 -4.43 19.30 -12.67
C LYS A 119 -3.56 18.06 -12.59
N ASP A 120 -3.88 17.14 -11.69
CA ASP A 120 -3.11 15.92 -11.43
C ASP A 120 -4.03 14.69 -11.40
N LYS A 121 -3.93 13.85 -12.43
CA LYS A 121 -4.72 12.60 -12.52
C LYS A 121 -4.35 11.58 -11.43
N LEU A 122 -3.16 11.71 -10.81
CA LEU A 122 -2.71 10.89 -9.68
C LEU A 122 -2.98 11.53 -8.31
N ALA A 123 -3.81 12.59 -8.25
CA ALA A 123 -4.13 13.31 -7.02
C ALA A 123 -4.52 12.41 -5.84
N ALA A 124 -5.17 11.27 -6.10
CA ALA A 124 -5.60 10.32 -5.08
C ALA A 124 -4.45 9.62 -4.32
N VAL A 125 -3.24 9.59 -4.87
CA VAL A 125 -2.06 8.92 -4.28
C VAL A 125 -0.83 9.82 -4.20
N ARG A 126 -0.92 11.05 -4.75
CA ARG A 126 0.19 11.98 -4.94
C ARG A 126 1.00 12.23 -3.67
N VAL A 127 0.31 12.45 -2.54
CA VAL A 127 0.94 12.73 -1.24
C VAL A 127 1.88 11.60 -0.83
N ILE A 128 1.40 10.36 -0.92
CA ILE A 128 2.17 9.16 -0.56
C ILE A 128 3.28 8.93 -1.58
N TRP A 129 2.97 9.06 -2.88
CA TRP A 129 3.94 8.87 -3.96
C TRP A 129 5.14 9.80 -3.86
N ASP A 130 4.89 11.11 -3.71
CA ASP A 130 5.97 12.09 -3.64
C ASP A 130 6.80 11.93 -2.36
N THR A 131 6.16 11.57 -1.24
CA THR A 131 6.85 11.25 0.02
C THR A 131 7.75 10.03 -0.17
N TRP A 132 7.25 9.00 -0.83
CA TRP A 132 7.99 7.77 -1.10
C TRP A 132 9.20 8.03 -2.02
N VAL A 133 9.00 8.67 -3.17
CA VAL A 133 10.06 9.01 -4.13
C VAL A 133 11.15 9.87 -3.49
N LYS A 134 10.78 10.87 -2.67
CA LYS A 134 11.75 11.71 -1.94
C LYS A 134 12.58 10.94 -0.91
N ASN A 135 12.08 9.78 -0.44
CA ASN A 135 12.79 8.98 0.54
C ASN A 135 13.70 7.91 -0.08
N LEU A 136 13.41 7.42 -1.29
CA LEU A 136 14.21 6.36 -1.93
C LEU A 136 15.73 6.68 -2.01
N PRO A 137 16.18 7.88 -2.42
CA PRO A 137 17.61 8.20 -2.49
C PRO A 137 18.30 8.23 -1.13
N LYS A 138 17.53 8.39 -0.04
CA LYS A 138 18.07 8.34 1.32
C LYS A 138 18.35 6.91 1.77
N MET A 139 17.83 5.89 1.09
CA MET A 139 17.94 4.50 1.52
C MET A 139 19.12 3.76 0.90
N TYR A 140 19.41 4.05 -0.36
CA TYR A 140 20.40 3.28 -1.11
C TYR A 140 21.17 4.15 -2.11
N ASN A 141 22.48 3.97 -2.15
CA ASN A 141 23.36 4.55 -3.15
C ASN A 141 23.53 3.55 -4.30
N PRO A 142 23.09 3.88 -5.53
CA PRO A 142 23.29 3.00 -6.68
C PRO A 142 24.78 2.87 -7.02
N SER A 143 25.13 1.78 -7.71
CA SER A 143 26.44 1.62 -8.35
C SER A 143 26.48 2.38 -9.68
N GLU A 144 27.62 2.30 -10.37
CA GLU A 144 27.85 2.96 -11.67
C GLU A 144 26.88 2.49 -12.75
N ASN A 145 26.42 1.24 -12.69
CA ASN A 145 25.57 0.64 -13.71
C ASN A 145 24.10 0.68 -13.25
N VAL A 146 23.31 1.60 -13.81
CA VAL A 146 21.87 1.74 -13.54
C VAL A 146 21.09 1.57 -14.83
N THR A 147 20.02 0.78 -14.78
CA THR A 147 19.10 0.56 -15.90
C THR A 147 17.81 1.32 -15.69
N VAL A 148 17.33 1.98 -16.75
CA VAL A 148 16.00 2.61 -16.79
C VAL A 148 15.13 1.81 -17.73
N ASP A 149 14.01 1.32 -17.23
CA ASP A 149 13.02 0.58 -18.01
C ASP A 149 11.61 0.95 -17.54
N GLU A 150 10.61 0.67 -18.37
CA GLU A 150 9.21 0.88 -18.01
C GLU A 150 8.60 -0.34 -17.35
N ARG A 151 7.80 -0.12 -16.30
CA ARG A 151 6.99 -1.16 -15.67
C ARG A 151 5.51 -0.84 -15.80
N LEU A 152 4.77 -1.75 -16.42
CA LEU A 152 3.31 -1.67 -16.53
C LEU A 152 2.65 -2.52 -15.45
N TYR A 153 1.72 -1.92 -14.72
CA TYR A 153 0.88 -2.64 -13.77
C TYR A 153 -0.49 -2.90 -14.42
N PRO A 154 -0.86 -4.17 -14.65
CA PRO A 154 -2.12 -4.49 -15.32
C PRO A 154 -3.30 -4.07 -14.45
N PHE A 155 -4.14 -3.18 -14.97
CA PHE A 155 -5.36 -2.71 -14.31
C PHE A 155 -6.51 -2.67 -15.32
N LYS A 156 -7.62 -3.33 -14.99
CA LYS A 156 -8.83 -3.42 -15.84
C LYS A 156 -9.96 -2.47 -15.42
N GLY A 157 -9.71 -1.59 -14.45
CA GLY A 157 -10.68 -0.59 -14.02
C GLY A 157 -10.67 0.66 -14.89
N ARG A 158 -11.68 1.52 -14.68
CA ARG A 158 -11.75 2.83 -15.36
C ARG A 158 -10.71 3.77 -14.75
N LEU A 159 -9.59 3.95 -15.42
CA LEU A 159 -8.59 4.96 -15.08
C LEU A 159 -8.43 5.94 -16.25
N PRO A 160 -8.36 7.27 -16.01
CA PRO A 160 -8.13 8.27 -17.06
C PRO A 160 -6.79 8.16 -17.82
N GLN A 161 -5.92 7.19 -17.48
CA GLN A 161 -4.55 7.03 -18.01
C GLN A 161 -4.21 5.58 -18.38
N CYS A 162 -5.18 4.65 -18.46
CA CYS A 162 -4.86 3.32 -18.98
C CYS A 162 -4.57 3.41 -20.49
N GLY A 163 -3.30 3.59 -20.86
CA GLY A 163 -2.84 3.41 -22.23
C GLY A 163 -3.00 1.93 -22.61
N LEU A 164 -3.66 1.67 -23.74
CA LEU A 164 -3.72 0.35 -24.33
C LEU A 164 -2.36 0.06 -24.96
N LYS A 165 -1.51 -0.72 -24.28
CA LYS A 165 -0.35 -1.36 -24.92
C LYS A 165 -0.70 -2.82 -25.27
N PRO A 166 -0.37 -3.30 -26.48
CA PRO A 166 -0.54 -4.71 -26.83
C PRO A 166 0.22 -5.60 -25.82
N ARG A 167 -0.30 -6.80 -25.56
CA ARG A 167 0.21 -7.70 -24.52
C ARG A 167 1.69 -8.04 -24.76
N GLY A 168 2.59 -7.34 -24.09
CA GLY A 168 3.92 -7.85 -23.78
C GLY A 168 3.78 -9.01 -22.78
N SER A 169 4.57 -10.05 -22.95
CA SER A 169 4.59 -11.24 -22.10
C SER A 169 4.64 -10.84 -20.62
N HIS A 170 3.66 -11.32 -19.87
CA HIS A 170 3.63 -11.18 -18.42
C HIS A 170 4.68 -12.10 -17.81
N PHE A 171 5.87 -11.58 -17.53
CA PHE A 171 6.82 -12.21 -16.62
C PHE A 171 6.53 -11.76 -15.18
#